data_AF-A0A7Y5G208-F1
#
_entry.id   AF-A0A7Y5G208-F1
#
_cell.length_a   1.000
_cell.length_b   1.000
_cell.length_c   1.000
_cell.angle_alpha   90.00
_cell.angle_beta   90.00
_cell.angle_gamma   90.00
#
_symmetry.space_group_name_H-M   'P 1'
#
loop_
_entity.id
_entity.type
_entity.pdbx_description
1 polymer ?
#
loop_
_entity_poly.entity_id
_entity_poly.type
_entity_poly.pdbx_seq_one_letter_code
_entity_poly.pdbx_strand_id
1 'polypeptide(L)' 'MNNPTQCDEAGVFLLATFLQGKLFRFKVGAFDEVDSIGEDEHLRAVINTELLLAGAARHKA' A
#
# COMPACT_ATOMS: atom_id res chain seq x y z
N MET A 1 20.04 -24.62 3.11
CA MET A 1 19.87 -23.18 2.85
C MET A 1 18.62 -23.06 2.00
N ASN A 2 17.51 -22.61 2.59
CA ASN A 2 16.23 -22.49 1.88
C ASN A 2 16.28 -21.17 1.10
N ASN A 3 16.33 -21.28 -0.23
CA ASN A 3 16.31 -20.14 -1.13
C ASN A 3 14.84 -19.69 -1.28
N PRO A 4 14.44 -18.46 -0.92
CA PRO A 4 13.04 -18.03 -0.89
C PRO A 4 12.46 -17.73 -2.30
N THR A 5 13.08 -18.22 -3.37
CA THR A 5 12.85 -17.77 -4.76
C THR A 5 11.90 -18.64 -5.57
N GLN A 6 11.06 -19.45 -4.93
CA GLN A 6 9.98 -20.13 -5.64
C GLN A 6 8.66 -19.81 -4.96
N CYS A 7 8.06 -18.69 -5.38
CA CYS A 7 6.69 -18.34 -5.04
C CYS A 7 5.81 -18.83 -6.20
N ASP A 8 5.09 -19.93 -6.02
CA ASP A 8 4.21 -20.57 -7.03
C ASP A 8 2.92 -19.73 -7.33
N GLU A 9 2.88 -18.46 -6.91
CA GLU A 9 1.73 -17.58 -7.06
C GLU A 9 2.17 -16.11 -7.08
N ALA A 10 1.46 -15.27 -7.85
CA ALA A 10 1.68 -13.83 -7.87
C ALA A 10 1.42 -13.21 -6.49
N GLY A 11 2.38 -12.41 -6.01
CA GLY A 11 2.36 -11.79 -4.69
C GLY A 11 2.52 -10.28 -4.74
N VAL A 12 1.99 -9.61 -3.71
CA VAL A 12 2.18 -8.17 -3.49
C VAL A 12 2.72 -7.97 -2.08
N PHE A 13 3.79 -7.19 -1.95
CA PHE A 13 4.32 -6.78 -0.65
C PHE A 13 4.20 -5.27 -0.47
N LEU A 14 4.07 -4.86 0.79
CA LEU A 14 4.07 -3.46 1.20
C LEU A 14 5.05 -3.26 2.36
N LEU A 15 5.90 -2.25 2.24
CA LEU A 15 6.79 -1.80 3.30
C LEU A 15 6.50 -0.34 3.63
N ALA A 16 6.18 -0.05 4.89
CA ALA A 16 6.05 1.35 5.35
C ALA A 16 7.44 1.98 5.46
N THR A 17 7.71 3.05 4.69
CA THR A 17 9.04 3.66 4.57
C THR A 17 9.16 5.04 5.20
N PHE A 18 8.06 5.77 5.39
CA PHE A 18 8.09 7.12 5.96
C PHE A 18 6.81 7.46 6.74
N LEU A 19 6.99 8.05 7.93
CA LEU A 19 5.92 8.49 8.83
C LEU A 19 6.01 10.00 9.05
N GLN A 20 4.94 10.71 8.70
CA GLN A 20 4.74 12.11 9.10
C GLN A 20 3.36 12.28 9.74
N GLY A 21 3.31 12.15 11.06
CA GLY A 21 2.07 12.25 11.82
C GLY A 21 1.06 11.16 11.42
N LYS A 22 -0.01 11.55 10.72
CA LYS A 22 -1.05 10.63 10.22
C LYS A 22 -0.86 10.21 8.77
N LEU A 23 0.18 10.72 8.08
CA LEU A 23 0.48 10.39 6.69
C LEU A 23 1.61 9.35 6.63
N PHE A 24 1.38 8.29 5.85
CA PHE A 24 2.25 7.13 5.70
C PHE A 24 2.59 6.93 4.22
N ARG A 25 3.87 6.71 3.92
CA ARG A 25 4.33 6.27 2.60
C ARG A 25 4.67 4.79 2.64
N PHE A 26 4.14 4.05 1.67
CA PHE A 26 4.39 2.63 1.48
C PHE A 26 5.13 2.42 0.18
N LYS A 27 6.26 1.72 0.22
CA LYS A 27 6.84 1.11 -0.96
C LYS A 27 6.05 -0.18 -1.23
N VAL A 28 5.49 -0.30 -2.42
CA VAL A 28 4.71 -1.46 -2.88
C VAL A 28 5.50 -2.15 -3.98
N GLY A 29 5.51 -3.48 -3.98
CA GLY A 29 6.06 -4.24 -5.08
C GLY A 29 5.21 -5.48 -5.36
N ALA A 30 5.19 -5.88 -6.62
CA ALA A 30 4.53 -7.08 -7.10
C ALA A 30 5.57 -8.02 -7.74
N PHE A 31 5.40 -9.31 -7.55
CA PHE A 31 6.28 -10.35 -8.08
C PHE A 31 5.45 -11.58 -8.49
N ASP A 32 5.97 -12.38 -9.40
CA ASP A 32 5.44 -13.70 -9.74
C ASP A 32 6.54 -14.78 -9.62
N GLU A 33 6.25 -15.97 -10.16
CA GLU A 33 7.18 -17.10 -10.22
C GLU A 33 8.49 -16.78 -10.95
N VAL A 34 8.49 -15.79 -11.83
CA VAL A 34 9.59 -15.48 -12.75
C VAL A 34 10.42 -14.32 -12.22
N ASP A 35 9.80 -13.18 -11.88
CA ASP A 35 10.51 -12.02 -11.34
C ASP A 35 9.57 -10.97 -10.71
N SER A 36 10.16 -9.85 -10.28
CA SER A 36 9.44 -8.60 -9.99
C SER A 36 8.65 -8.13 -11.21
N ILE A 37 7.34 -7.97 -11.00
CA ILE A 37 6.41 -7.39 -11.98
C ILE A 37 6.54 -5.86 -11.98
N GLY A 38 6.79 -5.26 -10.81
CA GLY A 38 6.96 -3.81 -10.68
C GLY A 38 6.94 -3.29 -9.25
N GLU A 39 7.34 -2.04 -9.09
CA GLU A 39 7.36 -1.31 -7.82
C GLU A 39 6.65 0.05 -7.95
N ASP A 40 6.04 0.52 -6.87
CA ASP A 40 5.41 1.84 -6.78
C ASP A 40 5.47 2.40 -5.35
N GLU A 41 5.14 3.68 -5.19
CA GLU A 41 4.96 4.34 -3.91
C GLU A 41 3.51 4.75 -3.67
N HIS A 42 2.93 4.28 -2.58
CA HIS A 42 1.55 4.58 -2.22
C HIS A 42 1.45 5.38 -0.92
N LEU A 43 0.73 6.51 -0.94
CA LEU A 43 0.51 7.34 0.24
C LEU A 43 -0.87 7.04 0.86
N ARG A 44 -0.94 6.86 2.19
CA ARG A 44 -2.20 6.76 2.94
C ARG A 44 -2.18 7.66 4.16
N ALA A 45 -3.33 8.26 4.46
CA ALA A 45 -3.53 8.98 5.70
C ALA A 45 -4.50 8.21 6.62
N VAL A 46 -4.22 8.21 7.93
CA VAL A 46 -5.19 7.77 8.94
C VAL A 46 -6.14 8.92 9.23
N ILE A 47 -7.42 8.72 8.92
CA ILE A 47 -8.46 9.76 9.02
C ILE A 47 -9.57 9.26 9.96
N ASN A 48 -10.20 10.18 10.70
CA ASN A 48 -11.41 9.87 11.46
C ASN A 48 -12.57 9.63 10.49
N THR A 49 -13.18 8.44 10.57
CA THR A 49 -14.24 8.00 9.65
C THR A 49 -15.45 8.92 9.65
N GLU A 50 -15.90 9.40 10.81
CA GLU A 50 -17.07 10.28 10.93
C GLU A 50 -16.83 11.62 10.23
N LEU A 51 -15.64 12.20 10.40
CA LEU A 51 -15.26 13.44 9.72
C LEU A 51 -15.14 13.25 8.21
N LEU A 52 -14.62 12.09 7.75
CA LEU A 52 -14.54 11.75 6.34
C LEU A 52 -15.94 11.67 5.71
N LEU A 53 -16.86 10.94 6.35
CA LEU A 53 -18.23 10.78 5.87
C LEU A 53 -19.00 12.10 5.89
N ALA A 54 -18.88 12.88 6.97
CA ALA A 54 -19.49 14.21 7.06
C ALA A 54 -18.94 15.17 6.00
N GLY A 55 -17.64 15.10 5.70
CA GLY A 55 -17.01 15.83 4.60
C GLY A 55 -17.58 15.42 3.23
N ALA A 56 -17.61 14.12 2.93
CA ALA A 56 -18.14 13.60 1.67
C ALA A 56 -19.60 14.01 1.44
N ALA A 57 -20.43 14.00 2.50
CA ALA A 57 -21.82 14.43 2.42
C ALA A 57 -21.96 15.92 2.04
N ARG A 58 -21.04 16.79 2.47
CA ARG A 58 -21.00 18.22 2.09
C ARG A 58 -20.58 18.44 0.63
N HIS A 59 -19.87 17.48 0.03
CA HIS A 59 -19.35 17.54 -1.33
C HIS A 59 -20.24 16.84 -2.37
N LYS A 60 -21.46 16.41 -2.00
CA LYS A 60 -22.47 16.01 -2.99
C LYS A 60 -22.93 17.25 -3.78
N ALA A 61 -22.37 17.41 -4.98
CA ALA A 61 -22.96 18.16 -6.08
C ALA A 61 -23.98 17.29 -6.83
#